data_AF-A0A1J5FDF6-F1
#
_entry.id   AF-A0A1J5FDF6-F1
#
_cell.length_a   1.000
_cell.length_b   1.000
_cell.length_c   1.000
_cell.angle_alpha   90.00
_cell.angle_beta   90.00
_cell.angle_gamma   90.00
#
_symmetry.space_group_name_H-M   'P 1'
#
loop_
_entity.id
_entity.type
_entity.pdbx_description
1 polymer ?
#
loop_
_entity_poly.entity_id
_entity_poly.type
_entity_poly.pdbx_seq_one_letter_code
_entity_poly.pdbx_strand_id
1 'polypeptide(L)'
;MFKVYFSTESSAHLAHYIIQYREYYENLYRDSGIWSEDQIIDGYIAESKQRKNEIMKLITTRLSQEMILGKTSLNAIVLPWRSKYIFLEWAEDDDLQERRISKFDIR
;
A
#
# COMPACT_ATOMS: atom_id res chain seq x y z
N MET A 1 -14.27 16.96 0.91
CA MET A 1 -13.53 15.72 0.53
C MET A 1 -12.04 16.00 0.68
N PHE A 2 -11.35 15.21 1.49
CA PHE A 2 -9.94 15.48 1.83
C PHE A 2 -8.99 15.04 0.71
N LYS A 3 -7.96 15.84 0.45
CA LYS A 3 -6.82 15.42 -0.38
C LYS A 3 -5.87 14.57 0.45
N VAL A 4 -5.44 13.44 -0.09
CA VAL A 4 -4.61 12.46 0.63
C VAL A 4 -3.22 12.41 0.02
N TYR A 5 -2.20 12.61 0.85
CA TYR A 5 -0.80 12.58 0.45
C TYR A 5 -0.02 11.59 1.31
N PHE A 6 1.01 11.00 0.72
CA PHE A 6 1.95 10.17 1.45
C PHE A 6 3.16 11.01 1.84
N SER A 7 3.67 10.84 3.06
CA SER A 7 5.02 11.30 3.39
C SER A 7 6.06 10.56 2.55
N THR A 8 7.26 11.13 2.44
CA THR A 8 8.39 10.46 1.77
C THR A 8 8.67 9.10 2.38
N GLU A 9 8.65 9.00 3.71
CA GLU A 9 8.85 7.75 4.45
C GLU A 9 7.75 6.72 4.16
N SER A 10 6.48 7.12 4.24
CA SER A 10 5.36 6.22 3.95
C SER A 10 5.34 5.76 2.48
N SER A 11 5.74 6.65 1.56
CA SER A 11 5.90 6.31 0.14
C SER A 11 7.02 5.28 -0.06
N ALA A 12 8.15 5.45 0.66
CA ALA A 12 9.26 4.53 0.62
C ALA A 12 8.88 3.15 1.20
N HIS A 13 8.12 3.09 2.28
CA HIS A 13 7.62 1.83 2.84
C HIS A 13 6.71 1.08 1.88
N LEU A 14 5.76 1.77 1.23
CA LEU A 14 4.93 1.15 0.20
C LEU A 14 5.79 0.64 -0.97
N ALA A 15 6.74 1.45 -1.46
CA ALA A 15 7.64 1.03 -2.53
C ALA A 15 8.45 -0.20 -2.14
N HIS A 16 8.99 -0.22 -0.93
CA HIS A 16 9.77 -1.34 -0.39
C HIS A 16 8.95 -2.63 -0.33
N TYR A 17 7.71 -2.57 0.19
CA TYR A 17 6.81 -3.72 0.21
C TYR A 17 6.57 -4.30 -1.20
N ILE A 18 6.34 -3.43 -2.19
CA ILE A 18 6.09 -3.86 -3.58
C ILE A 18 7.35 -4.46 -4.21
N ILE A 19 8.53 -3.92 -3.90
CA ILE A 19 9.82 -4.47 -4.35
C ILE A 19 10.06 -5.84 -3.72
N GLN A 20 9.90 -5.99 -2.40
CA GLN A 20 10.05 -7.28 -1.71
C GLN A 20 9.11 -8.35 -2.25
N TYR A 21 7.85 -7.99 -2.56
CA TYR A 21 6.91 -8.89 -3.21
C TYR A 21 7.46 -9.40 -4.54
N ARG A 22 7.95 -8.49 -5.39
CA ARG A 22 8.50 -8.80 -6.69
C ARG A 22 9.76 -9.68 -6.57
N GLU A 23 10.71 -9.26 -5.76
CA GLU A 23 11.99 -9.96 -5.55
C GLU A 23 11.78 -11.37 -5.00
N TYR A 24 10.80 -11.56 -4.09
CA TYR A 24 10.47 -12.88 -3.57
C TYR A 24 10.09 -13.86 -4.70
N TYR A 25 9.19 -13.47 -5.61
CA TYR A 25 8.76 -14.35 -6.69
C TYR A 25 9.79 -14.47 -7.80
N GLU A 26 10.53 -13.39 -8.10
CA GLU A 26 11.66 -13.47 -9.02
C GLU A 26 12.69 -14.50 -8.52
N ASN A 27 13.03 -14.49 -7.23
CA ASN A 27 13.96 -15.45 -6.65
C ASN A 27 13.39 -16.86 -6.51
N LEU A 28 12.06 -16.99 -6.35
CA LEU A 28 11.40 -18.30 -6.22
C LEU A 28 11.40 -19.07 -7.55
N TYR A 29 11.19 -18.38 -8.67
CA TYR A 29 11.01 -19.01 -9.97
C TYR A 29 12.24 -18.96 -10.87
N ARG A 30 13.15 -18.01 -10.68
CA ARG A 30 14.39 -17.95 -11.46
C ARG A 30 15.21 -19.23 -11.25
N ASP A 31 15.66 -19.82 -12.35
CA ASP A 31 16.48 -21.03 -12.37
C ASP A 31 15.76 -22.26 -11.76
N SER A 32 14.42 -22.25 -11.74
CA SER A 32 13.62 -23.36 -11.21
C SER A 32 13.50 -24.56 -12.15
N GLY A 33 13.91 -24.42 -13.42
CA GLY A 33 13.75 -25.41 -14.48
C GLY A 33 12.33 -25.45 -15.08
N ILE A 34 11.48 -24.46 -14.79
CA ILE A 34 10.12 -24.40 -15.30
C ILE A 34 10.14 -23.83 -16.73
N TRP A 35 9.47 -24.49 -17.66
CA TRP A 35 9.49 -24.09 -19.08
C TRP A 35 8.98 -22.66 -19.35
N SER A 36 8.22 -22.09 -18.42
CA SER A 36 7.58 -20.78 -18.53
C SER A 36 8.02 -19.80 -17.42
N GLU A 37 9.25 -19.91 -16.90
CA GLU A 37 9.76 -19.04 -15.83
C GLU A 37 9.54 -17.55 -16.09
N ASP A 38 9.97 -17.05 -17.25
CA ASP A 38 9.86 -15.64 -17.61
C ASP A 38 8.40 -15.16 -17.60
N GLN A 39 7.48 -15.97 -18.14
CA GLN A 39 6.06 -15.65 -18.16
C GLN A 39 5.46 -15.59 -16.74
N ILE A 40 5.88 -16.50 -15.86
CA ILE A 40 5.46 -16.53 -14.46
C ILE A 40 5.97 -15.27 -13.75
N ILE A 41 7.26 -14.95 -13.90
CA ILE A 41 7.89 -13.77 -13.32
C ILE A 41 7.22 -12.49 -13.80
N ASP A 42 7.01 -12.33 -15.11
CA ASP A 42 6.31 -11.18 -15.68
C ASP A 42 4.90 -11.02 -15.12
N GLY A 43 4.21 -12.15 -14.90
CA GLY A 43 2.91 -12.18 -14.21
C GLY A 43 2.97 -11.57 -12.81
N TYR A 44 3.96 -11.96 -12.00
CA TYR A 44 4.14 -11.39 -10.65
C TYR A 44 4.61 -9.93 -10.66
N ILE A 45 5.39 -9.52 -11.66
CA ILE A 45 5.74 -8.11 -11.86
C ILE A 45 4.48 -7.29 -12.16
N ALA A 46 3.61 -7.77 -13.05
CA ALA A 46 2.33 -7.12 -13.33
C ALA A 46 1.44 -7.06 -12.09
N GLU A 47 1.35 -8.16 -11.33
CA GLU A 47 0.59 -8.20 -10.09
C GLU A 47 1.14 -7.24 -9.04
N SER A 48 2.46 -7.06 -8.94
CA SER A 48 3.08 -6.10 -8.01
C SER A 48 2.59 -4.66 -8.25
N LYS A 49 2.45 -4.26 -9.53
CA LYS A 49 1.91 -2.95 -9.92
C LYS A 49 0.43 -2.85 -9.58
N GLN A 50 -0.34 -3.90 -9.83
CA GLN A 50 -1.75 -3.96 -9.47
C GLN A 50 -1.94 -3.81 -7.95
N ARG A 51 -1.16 -4.53 -7.13
CA ARG A 51 -1.20 -4.44 -5.67
C ARG A 51 -0.92 -3.03 -5.18
N LYS A 52 0.09 -2.37 -5.74
CA LYS A 52 0.37 -0.95 -5.43
C LYS A 52 -0.86 -0.08 -5.69
N ASN A 53 -1.49 -0.23 -6.85
CA ASN A 53 -2.68 0.55 -7.20
C ASN A 53 -3.88 0.24 -6.30
N GLU A 54 -4.10 -1.04 -5.96
CA GLU A 54 -5.15 -1.47 -5.03
C GLU A 54 -4.97 -0.82 -3.65
N ILE A 55 -3.76 -0.88 -3.09
CA ILE A 55 -3.42 -0.27 -1.80
C ILE A 55 -3.68 1.24 -1.85
N MET A 56 -3.13 1.93 -2.86
CA MET A 56 -3.30 3.38 -3.02
C MET A 56 -4.78 3.76 -3.15
N LYS A 57 -5.55 3.02 -3.94
CA LYS A 57 -6.99 3.24 -4.11
C LYS A 57 -7.75 3.00 -2.81
N LEU A 58 -7.45 1.94 -2.08
CA LEU A 58 -8.09 1.63 -0.80
C LEU A 58 -7.87 2.76 0.21
N ILE A 59 -6.62 3.20 0.34
CA ILE A 59 -6.23 4.28 1.26
C ILE A 59 -6.89 5.60 0.89
N THR A 60 -6.80 6.00 -0.38
CA THR A 60 -7.39 7.27 -0.84
C THR A 60 -8.91 7.26 -0.75
N THR A 61 -9.58 6.15 -1.12
CA THR A 61 -11.03 5.98 -0.96
C THR A 61 -11.44 6.12 0.49
N ARG A 62 -10.65 5.56 1.42
CA ARG A 62 -10.95 5.62 2.83
C ARG A 62 -10.71 7.00 3.44
N LEU A 63 -9.53 7.56 3.20
CA LEU A 63 -9.09 8.79 3.86
C LEU A 63 -9.63 10.07 3.21
N SER A 64 -10.21 10.00 2.00
CA SER A 64 -10.87 11.16 1.37
C SER A 64 -12.25 11.47 1.94
N GLN A 65 -12.85 10.53 2.67
CA GLN A 65 -14.17 10.67 3.29
C GLN A 65 -14.14 11.71 4.41
N GLU A 66 -15.22 12.46 4.59
CA GLU A 66 -15.31 13.45 5.69
C GLU A 66 -15.20 12.77 7.05
N MET A 67 -15.90 11.64 7.22
CA MET A 67 -15.90 10.85 8.45
C MET A 67 -15.22 9.49 8.26
N ILE A 68 -14.24 9.16 9.11
CA ILE A 68 -13.54 7.88 9.10
C ILE A 68 -13.97 7.05 10.32
N LEU A 69 -14.81 6.03 10.10
CA LEU A 69 -15.14 5.02 11.13
C LEU A 69 -13.89 4.26 11.64
N GLY A 70 -13.81 3.99 12.95
CA GLY A 70 -12.67 3.25 13.53
C GLY A 70 -11.36 4.04 13.60
N LYS A 71 -11.39 5.35 13.30
CA LYS A 71 -10.32 6.31 13.59
C LYS A 71 -10.07 6.35 15.10
N THR A 72 -8.81 6.19 15.51
CA THR A 72 -8.38 6.39 16.90
C THR A 72 -8.11 7.87 17.19
N SER A 73 -7.85 8.23 18.46
CA SER A 73 -7.46 9.58 18.87
C SER A 73 -6.17 10.10 18.22
N LEU A 74 -5.32 9.20 17.71
CA LEU A 74 -4.07 9.53 17.03
C LEU A 74 -4.23 9.58 15.51
N ASN A 75 -5.46 9.69 14.98
CA ASN A 75 -5.71 9.62 13.55
C ASN A 75 -5.08 8.36 12.94
N ALA A 76 -5.41 7.20 13.51
CA ALA A 76 -4.92 5.91 13.05
C ALA A 76 -6.06 4.97 12.69
N ILE A 77 -5.85 4.13 11.67
CA ILE A 77 -6.78 3.06 11.27
C ILE A 77 -6.03 1.81 10.82
N VAL A 78 -6.74 0.69 10.89
CA VAL A 78 -6.32 -0.58 10.29
C VAL A 78 -7.28 -0.92 9.16
N LEU A 79 -6.75 -1.17 7.98
CA LEU A 79 -7.53 -1.56 6.80
C LEU A 79 -7.25 -3.01 6.43
N PRO A 80 -8.27 -3.87 6.32
CA PRO A 80 -8.08 -5.21 5.79
C PRO A 80 -7.76 -5.11 4.30
N TRP A 81 -6.74 -5.84 3.85
CA TRP A 81 -6.37 -5.94 2.43
C TRP A 81 -5.86 -7.35 2.10
N ARG A 82 -6.63 -8.07 1.30
CA ARG A 82 -6.41 -9.50 1.01
C ARG A 82 -6.30 -10.29 2.33
N SER A 83 -5.21 -11.03 2.53
CA SER A 83 -4.91 -11.78 3.76
C SER A 83 -4.06 -10.99 4.77
N LYS A 84 -3.90 -9.68 4.56
CA LYS A 84 -3.02 -8.79 5.33
C LYS A 84 -3.79 -7.60 5.91
N TYR A 85 -3.14 -6.87 6.80
CA TYR A 85 -3.65 -5.62 7.36
C TYR A 85 -2.71 -4.47 7.03
N ILE A 86 -3.28 -3.34 6.62
CA ILE A 86 -2.58 -2.09 6.38
C ILE A 86 -2.81 -1.18 7.59
N PHE A 87 -1.73 -0.76 8.23
CA PHE A 87 -1.73 0.17 9.34
C PHE A 87 -1.39 1.56 8.82
N LEU A 88 -2.23 2.54 9.16
CA LEU A 88 -2.08 3.92 8.72
C LEU A 88 -2.18 4.85 9.91
N GLU A 89 -1.28 5.82 9.96
CA GLU A 89 -1.39 7.00 10.81
C GLU A 89 -1.30 8.23 9.89
N TRP A 90 -2.07 9.27 10.16
CA TRP A 90 -2.02 10.51 9.36
C TRP A 90 -2.10 11.77 10.21
N ALA A 91 -1.44 12.82 9.71
CA ALA A 91 -1.70 14.20 10.13
C ALA A 91 -2.84 14.77 9.30
N GLU A 92 -3.70 15.57 9.92
CA GLU A 92 -4.87 16.20 9.30
C GLU A 92 -4.72 17.72 9.42
N ASP A 93 -4.91 18.40 8.30
CA ASP A 93 -4.96 19.86 8.20
C ASP A 93 -6.37 20.24 7.72
N ASP A 94 -7.19 20.70 8.67
CA ASP A 94 -8.59 21.01 8.43
C ASP A 94 -8.78 22.26 7.56
N ASP A 95 -7.88 23.23 7.66
CA ASP A 95 -7.92 24.49 6.90
C ASP A 95 -7.70 24.22 5.41
N LEU A 96 -6.78 23.31 5.09
CA LEU A 96 -6.46 22.93 3.71
C LEU A 96 -7.27 21.72 3.22
N GLN A 97 -8.06 21.07 4.08
CA GLN A 97 -8.71 19.79 3.83
C GLN A 97 -7.72 18.73 3.32
N GLU A 98 -6.56 18.63 3.97
CA GLU A 98 -5.50 17.70 3.61
C GLU A 98 -5.25 16.66 4.69
N ARG A 99 -4.96 15.43 4.27
CA ARG A 99 -4.52 14.35 5.15
C ARG A 99 -3.20 13.80 4.63
N ARG A 100 -2.17 13.89 5.47
CA ARG A 100 -0.82 13.42 5.16
C ARG A 100 -0.53 12.16 5.96
N ILE A 101 -0.40 11.03 5.26
CA ILE A 101 -0.03 9.76 5.86
C ILE A 101 1.40 9.89 6.39
N SER A 102 1.52 9.83 7.72
CA SER A 102 2.79 9.93 8.43
C SER A 102 3.44 8.57 8.55
N LYS A 103 2.63 7.51 8.75
CA LYS A 103 3.11 6.14 8.90
C LYS A 103 2.29 5.16 8.07
N PHE A 104 3.00 4.22 7.46
CA PHE A 104 2.46 3.14 6.65
C PHE A 104 3.19 1.84 6.96
N ASP A 105 2.45 0.78 7.22
CA ASP A 105 2.97 -0.57 7.42
C ASP A 105 1.96 -1.62 6.91
N ILE A 106 2.46 -2.76 6.40
CA ILE A 106 1.63 -3.90 5.98
C ILE A 106 2.10 -5.14 6.71
N ARG A 107 1.18 -5.81 7.42
CA ARG A 107 1.44 -7.07 8.13
C ARG A 107 0.62 -8.21 7.54
#